data_AF-A0A8H5EYW7-F1
#
_entry.id   AF-A0A8H5EYW7-F1
#
_cell.length_a   1.000
_cell.length_b   1.000
_cell.length_c   1.000
_cell.angle_alpha   90.00
_cell.angle_beta   90.00
_cell.angle_gamma   90.00
#
_symmetry.space_group_name_H-M   'P 1'
#
loop_
_entity.id
_entity.type
_entity.pdbx_description
1 polymer ?
#
loop_
_entity_poly.entity_id
_entity_poly.type
_entity_poly.pdbx_seq_one_letter_code
_entity_poly.pdbx_strand_id
1 'polypeptide(L)'
;MESSFNVVQMGSRLGAYLNDEVYCWGLVSFLVDGYVFNVPGNPFSMGSEYFATKYLQSNGSGPVALEGVTPSQFRTFLKLVFPIHSTSTKIALSKPEWLVILTLSTLWHFLDLRKLAIEHLDPQMGDPIELIVVGRAECVPRWVMTGYEALVFKPGPITEEESDGIGDRTAVRLYIIRHTLRDPEGLLGMGANINGLIRERFREEMDALERGDNERKSPATILQEKVEAEEAKQLRVEAALLKMLLEEGENARRMKEEEERLRRLKEEEDKKKEIAKLKAKEEEEKERARLEERNARLREEEKKERSRLEEERKVAEEKSARLEKEKQAAEEEERKAKLAEVWKEFLDEKQKENQKLQGELAERTRMRDAKKKMEEEAARPVSMAVWVVESLLKGRQS
;
A
#
# COMPACT_ATOMS: atom_id res chain seq x y z
N MET A 1 -18.84 -103.77 -66.06
CA MET A 1 -18.44 -103.05 -64.83
C MET A 1 -17.53 -101.90 -65.23
N GLU A 2 -18.10 -101.01 -66.05
CA GLU A 2 -17.66 -99.63 -66.28
C GLU A 2 -18.11 -98.83 -65.05
N SER A 3 -17.46 -97.76 -64.61
CA SER A 3 -17.33 -96.54 -65.39
C SER A 3 -16.35 -95.60 -64.72
N SER A 4 -15.43 -95.11 -65.54
CA SER A 4 -14.78 -93.81 -65.43
C SER A 4 -15.72 -92.74 -64.89
N PHE A 5 -15.23 -91.87 -64.00
CA PHE A 5 -15.83 -90.56 -63.78
C PHE A 5 -14.75 -89.48 -63.84
N ASN A 6 -14.47 -89.13 -65.10
CA ASN A 6 -14.27 -87.78 -65.62
C ASN A 6 -13.57 -86.75 -64.72
N VAL A 7 -12.38 -86.38 -65.19
CA VAL A 7 -11.92 -84.99 -65.26
C VAL A 7 -13.10 -84.12 -65.69
N VAL A 8 -13.76 -83.49 -64.73
CA VAL A 8 -14.63 -82.36 -65.03
C VAL A 8 -13.71 -81.18 -65.24
N GLN A 9 -13.33 -81.00 -66.49
CA GLN A 9 -12.97 -79.73 -67.07
C GLN A 9 -14.20 -78.82 -66.89
N MET A 10 -14.32 -78.21 -65.70
CA MET A 10 -15.21 -77.07 -65.51
C MET A 10 -14.54 -75.89 -66.20
N GLY A 11 -14.78 -75.82 -67.51
CA GLY A 11 -14.98 -74.55 -68.16
C GLY A 11 -16.19 -73.87 -67.50
N SER A 12 -15.96 -73.31 -66.32
CA SER A 12 -16.83 -72.29 -65.77
C SER A 12 -16.47 -71.01 -66.48
N ARG A 13 -17.40 -70.59 -67.34
CA ARG A 13 -17.61 -69.20 -67.72
C ARG A 13 -17.65 -68.38 -66.43
N LEU A 14 -16.50 -67.96 -65.91
CA LEU A 14 -16.42 -66.90 -64.92
C LEU A 14 -16.76 -65.64 -65.73
N GLY A 15 -18.03 -65.25 -65.72
CA GLY A 15 -18.42 -63.90 -66.13
C GLY A 15 -17.45 -62.93 -65.45
N ALA A 16 -16.88 -61.99 -66.20
CA ALA A 16 -15.81 -61.12 -65.73
C ALA A 16 -16.15 -60.57 -64.34
N TYR A 17 -15.55 -61.14 -63.30
CA TYR A 17 -15.68 -60.62 -61.95
C TYR A 17 -14.92 -59.31 -61.95
N LEU A 18 -15.63 -58.21 -61.72
CA LEU A 18 -14.99 -56.93 -61.49
C LEU A 18 -14.37 -57.00 -60.10
N ASN A 19 -13.05 -56.79 -60.03
CA ASN A 19 -12.39 -56.61 -58.75
C ASN A 19 -12.94 -55.36 -58.08
N ASP A 20 -13.19 -55.43 -56.78
CA ASP A 20 -13.55 -54.25 -56.00
C ASP A 20 -12.40 -53.22 -56.02
N GLU A 21 -12.72 -51.97 -56.35
CA GLU A 21 -11.71 -50.92 -56.53
C GLU A 21 -11.00 -50.55 -55.21
N VAL A 22 -11.60 -50.86 -54.06
CA VAL A 22 -11.11 -50.43 -52.73
C VAL A 22 -10.51 -51.60 -51.94
N TYR A 23 -11.14 -52.77 -51.99
CA TYR A 23 -10.82 -53.94 -51.15
C TYR A 23 -10.29 -55.16 -51.92
N CYS A 24 -9.80 -54.97 -53.14
CA CYS A 24 -9.01 -55.98 -53.87
C CYS A 24 -7.53 -55.58 -53.90
N TRP A 25 -6.72 -56.15 -53.01
CA TRP A 25 -5.30 -55.83 -52.91
C TRP A 25 -4.42 -56.94 -53.50
N GLY A 26 -3.48 -56.56 -54.35
CA GLY A 26 -2.42 -57.45 -54.80
C GLY A 26 -1.38 -57.69 -53.70
N LEU A 27 -0.89 -58.93 -53.58
CA LEU A 27 0.23 -59.24 -52.68
C LEU A 27 1.56 -58.95 -53.38
N VAL A 28 2.50 -58.41 -52.61
CA VAL A 28 3.90 -58.21 -53.01
C VAL A 28 4.78 -59.01 -52.06
N SER A 29 5.79 -59.67 -52.62
CA SER A 29 6.82 -60.42 -51.87
C SER A 29 8.07 -59.57 -51.73
N PHE A 30 8.49 -59.27 -50.50
CA PHE A 30 9.75 -58.59 -50.21
C PHE A 30 10.79 -59.58 -49.68
N LEU A 31 12.02 -59.55 -50.22
CA LEU A 31 13.16 -60.32 -49.75
C LEU A 31 14.08 -59.43 -48.90
N VAL A 32 14.23 -59.76 -47.62
CA VAL A 32 15.04 -59.01 -46.65
C VAL A 32 15.99 -59.98 -45.95
N ASP A 33 17.29 -59.87 -46.21
CA ASP A 33 18.33 -60.71 -45.60
C ASP A 33 17.99 -62.22 -45.60
N GLY A 34 17.49 -62.73 -46.75
CA GLY A 34 17.10 -64.14 -46.92
C GLY A 34 15.67 -64.50 -46.46
N TYR A 35 14.93 -63.59 -45.81
CA TYR A 35 13.54 -63.80 -45.41
C TYR A 35 12.56 -63.20 -46.42
N VAL A 36 11.49 -63.94 -46.74
CA VAL A 36 10.41 -63.46 -47.61
C VAL A 36 9.20 -63.00 -46.80
N PHE A 37 8.74 -61.79 -47.07
CA PHE A 37 7.56 -61.17 -46.48
C PHE A 37 6.49 -60.95 -47.55
N ASN A 38 5.33 -61.57 -47.39
CA ASN A 38 4.19 -61.40 -48.30
C ASN A 38 3.15 -60.49 -47.67
N VAL A 39 2.94 -59.31 -48.25
CA VAL A 39 2.04 -58.28 -47.71
C VAL A 39 1.27 -57.58 -48.82
N PRO A 40 0.11 -56.97 -48.52
CA PRO A 40 -0.59 -56.14 -49.50
C PRO A 40 0.30 -55.01 -50.05
N GLY A 41 0.35 -54.87 -51.37
CA GLY A 41 1.17 -53.85 -52.04
C GLY A 41 0.58 -52.44 -51.96
N ASN A 42 -0.75 -52.31 -51.94
CA ASN A 42 -1.44 -51.02 -51.99
C ASN A 42 -0.97 -50.01 -50.94
N PRO A 43 -0.80 -50.37 -49.64
CA PRO A 43 -0.29 -49.42 -48.65
C PRO A 43 1.12 -48.89 -48.95
N PHE A 44 1.96 -49.69 -49.63
CA PHE A 44 3.29 -49.23 -50.04
C PHE A 44 3.22 -48.30 -51.24
N SER A 45 2.37 -48.62 -52.22
CA SER A 45 2.14 -47.78 -53.39
C SER A 45 1.53 -46.42 -53.03
N MET A 46 0.55 -46.43 -52.13
CA MET A 46 -0.14 -45.23 -51.65
C MET A 46 0.72 -44.40 -50.69
N GLY A 47 1.48 -45.06 -49.82
CA GLY A 47 2.26 -44.37 -48.79
C GLY A 47 3.56 -43.75 -49.29
N SER A 48 4.09 -44.19 -50.44
CA SER A 48 5.26 -43.57 -51.07
C SER A 48 5.33 -43.84 -52.58
N GLU A 49 5.19 -42.78 -53.37
CA GLU A 49 5.39 -42.81 -54.83
C GLU A 49 6.84 -43.19 -55.20
N TYR A 50 7.82 -42.71 -54.43
CA TYR A 50 9.23 -43.06 -54.61
C TYR A 50 9.43 -44.57 -54.42
N PHE A 51 8.86 -45.14 -53.36
CA PHE A 51 8.97 -46.56 -53.08
C PHE A 51 8.30 -47.38 -54.19
N ALA A 52 7.09 -46.99 -54.60
CA ALA A 52 6.38 -47.63 -55.70
C ALA A 52 7.21 -47.63 -56.98
N THR A 53 7.78 -46.48 -57.34
CA THR A 53 8.58 -46.30 -58.55
C THR A 53 9.86 -47.12 -58.52
N LYS A 54 10.56 -47.10 -57.39
CA LYS A 54 11.86 -47.77 -57.26
C LYS A 54 11.76 -49.28 -57.12
N TYR A 55 10.78 -49.77 -56.36
CA TYR A 55 10.73 -51.16 -55.93
C TYR A 55 9.57 -51.96 -56.53
N LEU A 56 8.47 -51.32 -56.91
CA LEU A 56 7.26 -52.01 -57.39
C LEU A 56 7.09 -51.96 -58.92
N GLN A 57 7.68 -50.98 -59.61
CA GLN A 57 7.56 -50.87 -61.08
C GLN A 57 8.45 -51.87 -61.85
N SER A 58 9.48 -52.46 -61.21
CA SER A 58 10.28 -53.52 -61.81
C SER A 58 9.49 -54.83 -61.79
N ASN A 59 8.74 -55.09 -62.85
CA ASN A 59 7.93 -56.31 -63.11
C ASN A 59 8.77 -57.60 -63.28
N GLY A 60 9.75 -57.85 -62.40
CA GLY A 60 10.35 -59.15 -62.26
C GLY A 60 9.36 -60.07 -61.54
N SER A 61 9.13 -61.28 -62.06
CA SER A 61 8.28 -62.31 -61.44
C SER A 61 8.81 -62.83 -60.08
N GLY A 62 9.73 -62.12 -59.42
CA GLY A 62 10.43 -62.52 -58.21
C GLY A 62 10.23 -61.53 -57.06
N PRO A 63 10.68 -61.90 -55.85
CA PRO A 63 10.54 -61.04 -54.68
C PRO A 63 11.43 -59.78 -54.80
N VAL A 64 10.90 -58.67 -54.34
CA VAL A 64 11.56 -57.36 -54.30
C VAL A 64 12.60 -57.35 -53.19
N ALA A 65 13.88 -57.28 -53.54
CA ALA A 65 14.97 -57.25 -52.56
C ALA A 65 15.06 -55.87 -51.88
N LEU A 66 15.03 -55.84 -50.55
CA LEU A 66 15.29 -54.64 -49.74
C LEU A 66 16.68 -54.77 -49.10
N GLU A 67 17.67 -54.12 -49.73
CA GLU A 67 19.05 -54.12 -49.25
C GLU A 67 19.25 -53.16 -48.07
N GLY A 68 20.18 -53.50 -47.17
CA GLY A 68 20.54 -52.65 -46.03
C GLY A 68 19.51 -52.61 -44.89
N VAL A 69 18.48 -53.46 -44.94
CA VAL A 69 17.45 -53.56 -43.90
C VAL A 69 17.47 -54.95 -43.29
N THR A 70 17.40 -55.02 -41.96
CA THR A 70 17.30 -56.30 -41.26
C THR A 70 15.85 -56.79 -41.19
N PRO A 71 15.62 -58.11 -41.08
CA PRO A 71 14.27 -58.66 -40.96
C PRO A 71 13.51 -58.14 -39.73
N SER A 72 14.22 -57.83 -38.63
CA SER A 72 13.62 -57.25 -37.43
C SER A 72 13.16 -55.82 -37.66
N GLN A 73 13.97 -54.99 -38.32
CA GLN A 73 13.60 -53.62 -38.67
C GLN A 73 12.38 -53.59 -39.60
N PHE A 74 12.36 -54.45 -40.61
CA PHE A 74 11.22 -54.52 -41.52
C PHE A 74 9.95 -54.97 -40.81
N ARG A 75 10.02 -55.97 -39.90
CA ARG A 75 8.88 -56.35 -39.06
C ARG A 75 8.37 -55.18 -38.23
N THR A 76 9.25 -54.38 -37.64
CA THR A 76 8.85 -53.18 -36.87
C THR A 76 8.09 -52.19 -37.74
N PHE A 77 8.55 -51.93 -38.97
CA PHE A 77 7.82 -51.10 -39.92
C PHE A 77 6.44 -51.69 -40.27
N LEU A 78 6.39 -52.99 -40.55
CA LEU A 78 5.14 -53.70 -40.84
C LEU A 78 4.14 -53.68 -39.68
N LYS A 79 4.59 -53.68 -38.41
CA LYS A 79 3.67 -53.56 -37.25
C LYS A 79 2.86 -52.26 -37.30
N LEU A 80 3.45 -51.18 -37.83
CA LEU A 80 2.78 -49.88 -37.97
C LEU A 80 1.85 -49.87 -39.18
N VAL A 81 2.30 -50.39 -40.33
CA VAL A 81 1.51 -50.40 -41.58
C VAL A 81 0.37 -51.42 -41.54
N PHE A 82 0.58 -52.56 -40.88
CA PHE A 82 -0.38 -53.66 -40.76
C PHE A 82 -0.55 -54.08 -39.29
N PRO A 83 -1.37 -53.35 -38.52
CA PRO A 83 -1.62 -53.69 -37.12
C PRO A 83 -2.36 -55.04 -37.00
N ILE A 84 -1.71 -56.05 -36.42
CA ILE A 84 -2.25 -57.43 -36.33
C ILE A 84 -3.36 -57.55 -35.27
N HIS A 85 -3.38 -56.70 -34.24
CA HIS A 85 -4.33 -56.76 -33.12
C HIS A 85 -5.09 -55.42 -32.97
N SER A 86 -6.00 -55.14 -33.91
CA SER A 86 -6.66 -53.83 -34.05
C SER A 86 -7.94 -53.65 -33.20
N THR A 87 -8.02 -54.21 -31.99
CA THR A 87 -9.13 -53.86 -31.05
C THR A 87 -8.79 -52.65 -30.18
N SER A 88 -7.51 -52.26 -30.11
CA SER A 88 -7.06 -51.06 -29.42
C SER A 88 -6.63 -49.99 -30.43
N THR A 89 -7.14 -48.78 -30.26
CA THR A 89 -6.85 -47.61 -31.11
C THR A 89 -5.45 -47.02 -30.90
N LYS A 90 -4.58 -47.66 -30.10
CA LYS A 90 -3.23 -47.18 -29.79
C LYS A 90 -2.19 -48.28 -30.01
N ILE A 91 -1.38 -48.12 -31.05
CA ILE A 91 -0.19 -48.93 -31.29
C ILE A 91 0.88 -48.47 -30.28
N ALA A 92 1.34 -49.39 -29.43
CA ALA A 92 2.40 -49.12 -28.46
C ALA A 92 3.74 -49.61 -29.03
N LEU A 93 4.61 -48.66 -29.40
CA LEU A 93 5.97 -48.92 -29.88
C LEU A 93 6.97 -48.23 -28.96
N SER A 94 8.10 -48.89 -28.74
CA SER A 94 9.21 -48.38 -27.94
C SER A 94 10.04 -47.33 -28.69
N LYS A 95 10.86 -46.53 -27.98
CA LYS A 95 11.76 -45.54 -28.59
C LYS A 95 12.65 -46.15 -29.70
N PRO A 96 13.32 -47.30 -29.51
CA PRO A 96 14.12 -47.91 -30.57
C PRO A 96 13.29 -48.34 -31.78
N GLU A 97 12.05 -48.81 -31.57
CA GLU A 97 11.15 -49.16 -32.66
C GLU A 97 10.73 -47.91 -33.46
N TRP A 98 10.44 -46.79 -32.79
CA TRP A 98 10.17 -45.53 -33.45
C TRP A 98 11.38 -44.98 -34.22
N LEU A 99 12.60 -45.13 -33.71
CA LEU A 99 13.82 -44.78 -34.44
C LEU A 99 13.96 -45.61 -35.72
N VAL A 100 13.69 -46.92 -35.66
CA VAL A 100 13.68 -47.79 -36.84
C VAL A 100 12.62 -47.32 -37.85
N ILE A 101 11.42 -46.98 -37.39
CA ILE A 101 10.35 -46.46 -38.25
C ILE A 101 10.79 -45.15 -38.90
N LEU A 102 11.41 -44.24 -38.14
CA LEU A 102 11.96 -43.00 -38.67
C LEU A 102 12.99 -43.29 -39.77
N THR A 103 13.98 -44.15 -39.53
CA THR A 103 14.99 -44.51 -40.52
C THR A 103 14.38 -45.08 -41.81
N LEU A 104 13.48 -46.05 -41.68
CA LEU A 104 12.89 -46.71 -42.86
C LEU A 104 11.91 -45.79 -43.61
N SER A 105 11.10 -45.01 -42.89
CA SER A 105 10.20 -44.04 -43.51
C SER A 105 10.96 -42.92 -44.22
N THR A 106 12.12 -42.51 -43.71
CA THR A 106 13.02 -41.56 -44.35
C THR A 106 13.68 -42.14 -45.60
N LEU A 107 14.20 -43.37 -45.50
CA LEU A 107 14.84 -44.08 -46.62
C LEU A 107 13.87 -44.33 -47.78
N TRP A 108 12.61 -44.61 -47.47
CA TRP A 108 11.57 -44.97 -48.43
C TRP A 108 10.61 -43.83 -48.74
N HIS A 109 10.83 -42.63 -48.21
CA HIS A 109 10.00 -41.45 -48.44
C HIS A 109 8.52 -41.64 -48.05
N PHE A 110 8.24 -42.38 -46.97
CA PHE A 110 6.90 -42.43 -46.36
C PHE A 110 6.72 -41.23 -45.43
N LEU A 111 6.34 -40.09 -46.00
CA LEU A 111 6.32 -38.81 -45.29
C LEU A 111 5.39 -38.79 -44.08
N ASP A 112 4.20 -39.38 -44.19
CA ASP A 112 3.23 -39.42 -43.09
C ASP A 112 3.73 -40.27 -41.93
N LEU A 113 4.34 -41.42 -42.23
CA LEU A 113 4.93 -42.29 -41.20
C LEU A 113 6.16 -41.66 -40.57
N ARG A 114 6.96 -40.92 -41.36
CA ARG A 114 8.10 -40.14 -40.87
C ARG A 114 7.63 -39.04 -39.92
N LYS A 115 6.61 -38.27 -40.30
CA LYS A 115 6.01 -37.23 -39.45
C LYS A 115 5.51 -37.83 -38.13
N LEU A 116 4.77 -38.93 -38.20
CA LEU A 116 4.28 -39.65 -37.02
C LEU A 116 5.42 -40.13 -36.11
N ALA A 117 6.49 -40.69 -36.69
CA ALA A 117 7.65 -41.12 -35.92
C ALA A 117 8.34 -39.95 -35.20
N ILE A 118 8.50 -38.80 -35.87
CA ILE A 118 9.05 -37.58 -35.27
C ILE A 118 8.17 -37.10 -34.11
N GLU A 119 6.84 -37.06 -34.28
CA GLU A 119 5.90 -36.65 -33.23
C GLU A 119 6.00 -37.53 -31.97
N HIS A 120 6.18 -38.85 -32.15
CA HIS A 120 6.35 -39.78 -31.03
C HIS A 120 7.75 -39.72 -30.40
N LEU A 121 8.80 -39.43 -31.18
CA LEU A 121 10.18 -39.36 -30.71
C LEU A 121 10.49 -38.03 -30.02
N ASP A 122 9.94 -36.91 -30.50
CA ASP A 122 10.13 -35.57 -29.95
C ASP A 122 10.16 -35.49 -28.42
N PRO A 123 9.14 -35.98 -27.69
CA PRO A 123 9.12 -35.91 -26.23
C PRO A 123 10.12 -36.86 -25.55
N GLN A 124 10.67 -37.83 -26.27
CA GLN A 124 11.60 -38.85 -25.77
C GLN A 124 13.08 -38.51 -26.06
N MET A 125 13.34 -37.47 -26.85
CA MET A 125 14.67 -37.02 -27.23
C MET A 125 15.16 -35.94 -26.28
N GLY A 126 15.77 -36.36 -25.16
CA GLY A 126 16.31 -35.45 -24.14
C GLY A 126 17.83 -35.25 -24.20
N ASP A 127 18.57 -36.18 -24.79
CA ASP A 127 20.03 -36.10 -24.89
C ASP A 127 20.46 -35.19 -26.06
N PRO A 128 21.25 -34.13 -25.82
CA PRO A 128 21.73 -33.23 -26.88
C PRO A 128 22.54 -33.94 -27.95
N ILE A 129 23.32 -34.95 -27.59
CA ILE A 129 24.18 -35.68 -28.54
C ILE A 129 23.31 -36.54 -29.44
N GLU A 130 22.39 -37.32 -28.87
CA GLU A 130 21.41 -38.10 -29.61
C GLU A 130 20.58 -37.24 -30.58
N LEU A 131 20.13 -36.06 -30.14
CA LEU A 131 19.40 -35.10 -30.99
C LEU A 131 20.21 -34.69 -32.22
N ILE A 132 21.50 -34.40 -32.05
CA ILE A 132 22.37 -34.00 -33.17
C ILE A 132 22.64 -35.17 -34.10
N VAL A 133 23.00 -36.33 -33.54
CA VAL A 133 23.37 -37.52 -34.32
C VAL A 133 22.18 -38.04 -35.12
N VAL A 134 21.04 -38.26 -34.47
CA VAL A 134 19.82 -38.74 -35.13
C VAL A 134 19.26 -37.66 -36.05
N GLY A 135 19.26 -36.40 -35.62
CA GLY A 135 18.80 -35.28 -36.45
C GLY A 135 19.60 -35.13 -37.74
N ARG A 136 20.91 -35.39 -37.72
CA ARG A 136 21.74 -35.41 -38.93
C ARG A 136 21.43 -36.62 -39.81
N ALA A 137 21.46 -37.81 -39.23
CA ALA A 137 21.24 -39.06 -39.97
C ALA A 137 19.87 -39.08 -40.67
N GLU A 138 18.84 -38.60 -39.96
CA GLU A 138 17.47 -38.60 -40.43
C GLU A 138 17.06 -37.26 -41.06
N CYS A 139 17.97 -36.30 -41.26
CA CYS A 139 17.67 -34.97 -41.81
C CYS A 139 16.49 -34.26 -41.11
N VAL A 140 16.53 -34.16 -39.79
CA VAL A 140 15.56 -33.42 -38.97
C VAL A 140 16.25 -32.16 -38.42
N PRO A 141 16.22 -31.02 -39.15
CA PRO A 141 17.01 -29.84 -38.79
C PRO A 141 16.70 -29.30 -37.39
N ARG A 142 15.44 -29.39 -36.97
CA ARG A 142 15.00 -28.91 -35.66
C ARG A 142 15.71 -29.63 -34.52
N TRP A 143 15.93 -30.95 -34.61
CA TRP A 143 16.63 -31.71 -33.57
C TRP A 143 18.09 -31.30 -33.46
N VAL A 144 18.77 -31.13 -34.60
CA VAL A 144 20.16 -30.66 -34.63
C VAL A 144 20.27 -29.27 -33.98
N MET A 145 19.35 -28.36 -34.32
CA MET A 145 19.28 -27.03 -33.74
C MET A 145 19.08 -27.06 -32.22
N THR A 146 18.12 -27.84 -31.74
CA THR A 146 17.84 -27.99 -30.30
C THR A 146 19.02 -28.61 -29.55
N GLY A 147 19.69 -29.60 -30.14
CA GLY A 147 20.89 -30.19 -29.54
C GLY A 147 22.05 -29.18 -29.45
N TYR A 148 22.27 -28.37 -30.50
CA TYR A 148 23.26 -27.28 -30.45
C TYR A 148 22.95 -26.26 -29.37
N GLU A 149 21.70 -25.80 -29.29
CA GLU A 149 21.26 -24.86 -28.26
C GLU A 149 21.51 -25.42 -26.85
N ALA A 150 21.14 -26.68 -26.62
CA ALA A 150 21.36 -27.35 -25.35
C ALA A 150 22.84 -27.46 -24.98
N LEU A 151 23.72 -27.79 -25.94
CA LEU A 151 25.17 -27.85 -25.71
C LEU A 151 25.80 -26.46 -25.50
N VAL A 152 25.24 -25.39 -26.08
CA VAL A 152 25.73 -24.03 -25.82
C VAL A 152 25.41 -23.61 -24.38
N PHE A 153 24.22 -23.93 -23.88
CA PHE A 153 23.82 -23.58 -22.51
C PHE A 153 24.25 -24.58 -21.44
N LYS A 154 24.73 -25.77 -21.82
CA LYS A 154 25.15 -26.82 -20.88
C LYS A 154 26.11 -26.28 -19.81
N PRO A 155 25.88 -26.50 -18.50
CA PRO A 155 26.85 -26.15 -17.47
C PRO A 155 28.11 -27.03 -17.59
N GLY A 156 29.29 -26.42 -17.55
CA GLY A 156 30.56 -27.10 -17.75
C GLY A 156 31.01 -27.19 -19.22
N PRO A 157 32.19 -27.81 -19.48
CA PRO A 157 32.68 -28.04 -20.84
C PRO A 157 31.90 -29.15 -21.57
N ILE A 158 31.97 -29.14 -22.90
CA ILE A 158 31.63 -30.29 -23.74
C ILE A 158 32.74 -31.33 -23.52
N THR A 159 32.42 -32.57 -23.18
CA THR A 159 33.46 -33.57 -22.90
C THR A 159 34.09 -34.09 -24.20
N GLU A 160 35.20 -34.80 -24.09
CA GLU A 160 35.86 -35.42 -25.26
C GLU A 160 34.92 -36.44 -25.91
N GLU A 161 34.20 -37.23 -25.12
CA GLU A 161 33.23 -38.23 -25.64
C GLU A 161 32.04 -37.56 -26.37
N GLU A 162 31.58 -36.41 -25.87
CA GLU A 162 30.56 -35.62 -26.54
C GLU A 162 31.08 -35.00 -27.84
N SER A 163 32.33 -34.52 -27.84
CA SER A 163 33.02 -34.01 -29.03
C SER A 163 33.13 -35.09 -30.10
N ASP A 164 33.52 -36.30 -29.73
CA ASP A 164 33.60 -37.46 -30.62
C ASP A 164 32.22 -37.77 -31.24
N GLY A 165 31.15 -37.71 -30.43
CA GLY A 165 29.78 -37.98 -30.87
C GLY A 165 29.25 -36.97 -31.91
N ILE A 166 29.55 -35.68 -31.75
CA ILE A 166 29.07 -34.61 -32.65
C ILE A 166 30.11 -34.19 -33.70
N GLY A 167 31.32 -34.72 -33.61
CA GLY A 167 32.49 -34.32 -34.40
C GLY A 167 33.19 -33.06 -33.88
N ASP A 168 34.51 -33.11 -33.81
CA ASP A 168 35.37 -32.07 -33.21
C ASP A 168 35.14 -30.67 -33.78
N ARG A 169 34.95 -30.57 -35.10
CA ARG A 169 34.69 -29.28 -35.74
C ARG A 169 33.39 -28.64 -35.25
N THR A 170 32.37 -29.46 -34.97
CA THR A 170 31.10 -29.02 -34.38
C THR A 170 31.34 -28.53 -32.96
N ALA A 171 32.04 -29.32 -32.14
CA ALA A 171 32.36 -28.95 -30.77
C ALA A 171 33.12 -27.61 -30.68
N VAL A 172 34.17 -27.43 -31.49
CA VAL A 172 34.94 -26.18 -31.58
C VAL A 172 34.04 -24.99 -31.94
N ARG A 173 33.14 -25.15 -32.92
CA ARG A 173 32.19 -24.09 -33.30
C ARG A 173 31.24 -23.74 -32.15
N LEU A 174 30.75 -24.72 -31.41
CA LEU A 174 29.90 -24.49 -30.23
C LEU A 174 30.68 -23.79 -29.12
N TYR A 175 31.94 -24.15 -28.88
CA TYR A 175 32.81 -23.44 -27.94
C TYR A 175 33.01 -21.96 -28.28
N ILE A 176 33.21 -21.66 -29.57
CA ILE A 176 33.32 -20.27 -30.04
C ILE A 176 32.03 -19.51 -29.73
N ILE A 177 30.86 -20.10 -30.02
CA ILE A 177 29.56 -19.50 -29.69
C ILE A 177 29.43 -19.24 -28.19
N ARG A 178 29.78 -20.23 -27.35
CA ARG A 178 29.78 -20.09 -25.88
C ARG A 178 30.68 -18.96 -25.40
N HIS A 179 31.83 -18.76 -26.04
CA HIS A 179 32.76 -17.69 -25.70
C HIS A 179 32.19 -16.32 -26.07
N THR A 180 31.64 -16.18 -27.28
CA THR A 180 30.98 -14.93 -27.75
C THR A 180 29.83 -14.51 -26.83
N LEU A 181 29.07 -15.47 -26.28
CA LEU A 181 27.99 -15.18 -25.33
C LEU A 181 28.45 -14.73 -23.94
N ARG A 182 29.71 -14.98 -23.57
CA ARG A 182 30.27 -14.56 -22.28
C ARG A 182 30.93 -13.19 -22.33
N ASP A 183 31.22 -12.68 -23.53
CA ASP A 183 31.85 -11.38 -23.72
C ASP A 183 30.78 -10.25 -23.73
N PRO A 184 30.83 -9.31 -22.76
CA PRO A 184 29.88 -8.20 -22.69
C PRO A 184 29.90 -7.28 -23.92
N GLU A 185 31.05 -7.14 -24.60
CA GLU A 185 31.15 -6.33 -25.83
C GLU A 185 30.52 -7.04 -27.03
N GLY A 186 30.59 -8.38 -27.08
CA GLY A 186 29.96 -9.20 -28.13
C GLY A 186 28.44 -9.22 -28.07
N LEU A 187 27.86 -9.14 -26.86
CA LEU A 187 26.41 -9.19 -26.63
C LEU A 187 25.69 -7.87 -27.00
N LEU A 188 26.38 -6.73 -26.92
CA LEU A 188 25.81 -5.40 -27.19
C LEU A 188 25.87 -5.02 -28.68
N GLY A 189 26.85 -5.53 -29.44
CA GLY A 189 27.00 -5.27 -30.88
C GLY A 189 26.04 -6.07 -31.76
N MET A 190 25.45 -7.12 -31.21
CA MET A 190 24.58 -8.06 -31.91
C MET A 190 23.31 -8.20 -31.06
N GLY A 191 22.18 -7.65 -31.48
CA GLY A 191 20.86 -7.97 -30.90
C GLY A 191 20.46 -9.43 -31.16
N ALA A 192 21.39 -10.36 -30.97
CA ALA A 192 21.41 -11.68 -31.55
C ALA A 192 20.68 -12.66 -30.65
N ASN A 193 19.56 -13.12 -31.17
CA ASN A 193 18.98 -14.39 -30.79
C ASN A 193 20.06 -15.48 -30.95
N ILE A 194 20.29 -16.30 -29.93
CA ILE A 194 21.26 -17.41 -29.96
C ILE A 194 21.01 -18.37 -31.13
N ASN A 195 19.73 -18.56 -31.48
CA ASN A 195 19.33 -19.35 -32.63
C ASN A 195 19.81 -18.72 -33.95
N GLY A 196 19.91 -17.40 -34.01
CA GLY A 196 20.53 -16.68 -35.13
C GLY A 196 22.03 -16.95 -35.23
N LEU A 197 22.75 -16.90 -34.09
CA LEU A 197 24.19 -17.12 -34.05
C LEU A 197 24.57 -18.56 -34.41
N ILE A 198 23.82 -19.54 -33.89
CA ILE A 198 23.98 -20.95 -34.25
C ILE A 198 23.68 -21.13 -35.75
N ARG A 199 22.54 -20.61 -36.26
CA ARG A 199 22.21 -20.70 -37.69
C ARG A 199 23.25 -20.06 -38.58
N GLU A 200 23.84 -18.94 -38.18
CA GLU A 200 24.89 -18.29 -38.96
C GLU A 200 26.15 -19.15 -39.04
N ARG A 201 26.62 -19.68 -37.90
CA ARG A 201 27.83 -20.51 -37.83
C ARG A 201 27.67 -21.88 -38.48
N PHE A 202 26.46 -22.44 -38.45
CA PHE A 202 26.13 -23.75 -39.01
C PHE A 202 25.27 -23.65 -40.29
N ARG A 203 25.28 -22.50 -40.97
CA ARG A 203 24.44 -22.22 -42.14
C ARG A 203 24.49 -23.34 -43.18
N GLU A 204 25.67 -23.70 -43.63
CA GLU A 204 25.85 -24.73 -44.68
C GLU A 204 25.25 -26.08 -44.28
N GLU A 205 25.40 -26.46 -43.02
CA GLU A 205 24.87 -27.71 -42.49
C GLU A 205 23.35 -27.64 -42.35
N MET A 206 22.82 -26.56 -41.78
CA MET A 206 21.38 -26.36 -41.63
C MET A 206 20.69 -26.31 -43.00
N ASP A 207 21.26 -25.60 -43.96
CA ASP A 207 20.73 -25.52 -45.32
C ASP A 207 20.79 -26.89 -46.02
N ALA A 208 21.82 -27.71 -45.76
CA ALA A 208 21.91 -29.07 -46.31
C ALA A 208 20.84 -29.99 -45.71
N LEU A 209 20.61 -29.92 -44.40
CA LEU A 209 19.56 -30.70 -43.73
C LEU A 209 18.16 -30.27 -44.19
N GLU A 210 17.92 -28.97 -44.30
CA GLU A 210 16.66 -28.42 -44.80
C GLU A 210 16.41 -28.81 -46.27
N ARG A 211 17.44 -28.78 -47.13
CA ARG A 211 17.32 -29.31 -48.50
C ARG A 211 16.97 -30.78 -48.50
N GLY A 212 17.66 -31.60 -47.71
CA GLY A 212 17.35 -33.03 -47.61
C GLY A 212 15.92 -33.26 -47.14
N ASP A 213 15.45 -32.58 -46.09
CA ASP A 213 14.06 -32.75 -45.62
C ASP A 213 13.04 -32.31 -46.68
N ASN A 214 13.32 -31.21 -47.40
CA ASN A 214 12.45 -30.68 -48.44
C ASN A 214 12.44 -31.51 -49.73
N GLU A 215 13.57 -32.10 -50.15
CA GLU A 215 13.63 -33.01 -51.31
C GLU A 215 12.72 -34.22 -51.17
N ARG A 216 12.44 -34.61 -49.92
CA ARG A 216 11.56 -35.73 -49.62
C ARG A 216 10.09 -35.29 -49.66
N LYS A 217 9.80 -34.03 -49.33
CA LYS A 217 8.43 -33.49 -49.29
C LYS A 217 7.94 -33.13 -50.69
N SER A 218 6.67 -33.41 -50.95
CA SER A 218 6.03 -32.89 -52.16
C SER A 218 5.88 -31.35 -52.07
N PRO A 219 5.91 -30.61 -53.20
CA PRO A 219 5.64 -29.18 -53.19
C PRO A 219 4.32 -28.79 -52.52
N ALA A 220 3.29 -29.65 -52.63
CA ALA A 220 2.00 -29.46 -52.00
C ALA A 220 2.10 -29.54 -50.46
N THR A 221 2.85 -30.53 -49.93
CA THR A 221 3.09 -30.69 -48.50
C THR A 221 3.85 -29.50 -47.92
N ILE A 222 4.87 -29.00 -48.63
CA ILE A 222 5.64 -27.81 -48.21
C ILE A 222 4.75 -26.56 -48.13
N LEU A 223 3.86 -26.37 -49.11
CA LEU A 223 2.93 -25.24 -49.11
C LEU A 223 1.93 -25.35 -47.96
N GLN A 224 1.40 -26.55 -47.70
CA GLN A 224 0.46 -26.77 -46.61
C GLN A 224 1.12 -26.51 -45.25
N GLU A 225 2.31 -27.03 -44.99
CA GLU A 225 3.06 -26.76 -43.75
C GLU A 225 3.37 -25.26 -43.58
N LYS A 226 3.66 -24.54 -44.68
CA LYS A 226 3.88 -23.09 -44.63
C LYS A 226 2.61 -22.32 -44.26
N VAL A 227 1.46 -22.73 -44.78
CA VAL A 227 0.15 -22.13 -44.44
C VAL A 227 -0.16 -22.40 -42.97
N GLU A 228 -0.06 -23.65 -42.52
CA GLU A 228 -0.28 -24.03 -41.12
C GLU A 228 0.67 -23.28 -40.17
N ALA A 229 1.94 -23.09 -40.57
CA ALA A 229 2.92 -22.34 -39.79
C ALA A 229 2.58 -20.84 -39.68
N GLU A 230 2.08 -20.21 -40.75
CA GLU A 230 1.63 -18.82 -40.69
C GLU A 230 0.35 -18.65 -39.87
N GLU A 231 -0.62 -19.56 -40.01
CA GLU A 231 -1.82 -19.59 -39.17
C GLU A 231 -1.45 -19.74 -37.69
N ALA A 232 -0.52 -20.64 -37.35
CA ALA A 232 -0.04 -20.83 -35.99
C ALA A 232 0.69 -19.59 -35.44
N LYS A 233 1.47 -18.88 -36.27
CA LYS A 233 2.07 -17.59 -35.88
C LYS A 233 0.99 -16.55 -35.60
N GLN A 234 -0.03 -16.47 -36.45
CA GLN A 234 -1.12 -15.51 -36.31
C GLN A 234 -1.93 -15.77 -35.03
N LEU A 235 -2.27 -17.02 -34.76
CA LEU A 235 -2.92 -17.45 -33.51
C LEU A 235 -2.08 -17.11 -32.27
N ARG A 236 -0.74 -17.25 -32.33
CA ARG A 236 0.15 -16.86 -31.22
C ARG A 236 0.14 -15.36 -30.96
N VAL A 237 0.14 -14.54 -32.01
CA VAL A 237 0.06 -13.08 -31.88
C VAL A 237 -1.29 -12.68 -31.27
N GLU A 238 -2.38 -13.29 -31.74
CA GLU A 238 -3.71 -13.03 -31.21
C GLU A 238 -3.86 -13.46 -29.75
N ALA A 239 -3.35 -14.63 -29.38
CA ALA A 239 -3.34 -15.11 -27.99
C ALA A 239 -2.50 -14.20 -27.08
N ALA A 240 -1.36 -13.69 -27.55
CA ALA A 240 -0.54 -12.75 -26.80
C ALA A 240 -1.28 -11.42 -26.57
N LEU A 241 -1.97 -10.91 -27.60
CA LEU A 241 -2.79 -9.69 -27.48
C LEU A 241 -3.94 -9.88 -26.49
N LEU A 242 -4.62 -11.02 -26.54
CA LEU A 242 -5.74 -11.32 -25.65
C LEU A 242 -5.27 -11.44 -24.19
N LYS A 243 -4.10 -12.04 -23.96
CA LYS A 243 -3.48 -12.10 -22.63
C LYS A 243 -3.13 -10.70 -22.10
N MET A 244 -2.55 -9.83 -22.93
CA MET A 244 -2.27 -8.44 -22.54
C MET A 244 -3.54 -7.68 -22.16
N LEU A 245 -4.62 -7.82 -22.95
CA LEU A 245 -5.90 -7.17 -22.65
C LEU A 245 -6.53 -7.67 -21.34
N LEU A 246 -6.40 -8.96 -21.04
CA LEU A 246 -6.85 -9.53 -19.77
C LEU A 246 -6.05 -8.98 -18.59
N GLU A 247 -4.71 -8.95 -18.70
CA GLU A 247 -3.83 -8.38 -17.68
C GLU A 247 -4.10 -6.89 -17.46
N GLU A 248 -4.32 -6.11 -18.52
CA GLU A 248 -4.69 -4.69 -18.43
C GLU A 248 -6.04 -4.50 -17.73
N GLY A 249 -7.03 -5.35 -18.03
CA GLY A 249 -8.32 -5.37 -17.36
C GLY A 249 -8.22 -5.70 -15.86
N GLU A 250 -7.38 -6.67 -15.48
CA GLU A 250 -7.11 -7.01 -14.08
C GLU A 250 -6.40 -5.86 -13.35
N ASN A 251 -5.40 -5.25 -13.98
CA ASN A 251 -4.68 -4.11 -13.41
C ASN A 251 -5.61 -2.92 -13.18
N ALA A 252 -6.52 -2.62 -14.12
CA ALA A 252 -7.52 -1.57 -13.96
C ALA A 252 -8.48 -1.84 -12.79
N ARG A 253 -8.86 -3.11 -12.55
CA ARG A 253 -9.67 -3.48 -11.37
C ARG A 253 -8.88 -3.27 -10.07
N ARG A 254 -7.63 -3.72 -10.01
CA ARG A 254 -6.75 -3.52 -8.84
C ARG A 254 -6.57 -2.04 -8.52
N MET A 255 -6.35 -1.20 -9.53
CA MET A 255 -6.21 0.26 -9.36
C MET A 255 -7.49 0.88 -8.78
N LYS A 256 -8.68 0.49 -9.26
CA LYS A 256 -9.96 0.97 -8.70
C LYS A 256 -10.17 0.54 -7.25
N GLU A 257 -9.84 -0.70 -6.91
CA GLU A 257 -9.92 -1.20 -5.53
C GLU A 257 -8.94 -0.46 -4.60
N GLU A 258 -7.73 -0.17 -5.07
CA GLU A 258 -6.74 0.59 -4.31
C GLU A 258 -7.17 2.05 -4.11
N GLU A 259 -7.70 2.69 -5.16
CA GLU A 259 -8.26 4.05 -5.07
C GLU A 259 -9.43 4.11 -4.08
N GLU A 260 -10.32 3.13 -4.09
CA GLU A 260 -11.43 3.04 -3.14
C GLU A 260 -10.93 2.83 -1.70
N ARG A 261 -9.90 2.00 -1.49
CA ARG A 261 -9.25 1.83 -0.18
C ARG A 261 -8.64 3.13 0.32
N LEU A 262 -7.90 3.85 -0.53
CA LEU A 262 -7.31 5.15 -0.17
C LEU A 262 -8.39 6.15 0.23
N ARG A 263 -9.51 6.18 -0.52
CA ARG A 263 -10.64 7.04 -0.21
C ARG A 263 -11.23 6.71 1.17
N ARG A 264 -11.45 5.43 1.49
CA ARG A 264 -11.95 5.00 2.80
C ARG A 264 -11.00 5.39 3.94
N LEU A 265 -9.69 5.21 3.75
CA LEU A 265 -8.68 5.62 4.74
C LEU A 265 -8.72 7.12 5.00
N LYS A 266 -8.83 7.93 3.94
CA LYS A 266 -8.95 9.38 4.05
C LYS A 266 -10.22 9.80 4.78
N GLU A 267 -11.36 9.18 4.47
CA GLU A 267 -12.63 9.42 5.17
C GLU A 267 -12.54 9.04 6.66
N GLU A 268 -11.86 7.96 7.02
CA GLU A 268 -11.60 7.61 8.43
C GLU A 268 -10.68 8.61 9.14
N GLU A 269 -9.63 9.08 8.47
CA GLU A 269 -8.72 10.08 9.01
C GLU A 269 -9.44 11.41 9.27
N ASP A 270 -10.28 11.85 8.34
CA ASP A 270 -11.09 13.06 8.48
C ASP A 270 -12.11 12.93 9.62
N LYS A 271 -12.76 11.76 9.76
CA LYS A 271 -13.62 11.47 10.92
C LYS A 271 -12.85 11.52 12.24
N LYS A 272 -11.63 10.96 12.29
CA LYS A 272 -10.77 11.03 13.49
C LYS A 272 -10.39 12.47 13.83
N LYS A 273 -10.06 13.29 12.83
CA LYS A 273 -9.76 14.71 13.01
C LYS A 273 -10.97 15.47 13.56
N GLU A 274 -12.17 15.23 13.05
CA GLU A 274 -13.38 15.86 13.58
C GLU A 274 -13.69 15.42 15.02
N ILE A 275 -13.55 14.13 15.33
CA ILE A 275 -13.70 13.64 16.72
C ILE A 275 -12.66 14.30 17.64
N ALA A 276 -11.42 14.45 17.19
CA ALA A 276 -10.37 15.11 17.98
C ALA A 276 -10.68 16.59 18.21
N LYS A 277 -11.18 17.31 17.21
CA LYS A 277 -11.62 18.71 17.36
C LYS A 277 -12.77 18.85 18.36
N LEU A 278 -13.76 17.96 18.30
CA LEU A 278 -14.87 17.97 19.25
C LEU A 278 -14.39 17.73 20.68
N LYS A 279 -13.51 16.74 20.89
CA LYS A 279 -12.91 16.48 22.21
C LYS A 279 -12.08 17.67 22.72
N ALA A 280 -11.31 18.33 21.85
CA ALA A 280 -10.53 19.51 22.21
C ALA A 280 -11.44 20.67 22.64
N LYS A 281 -12.54 20.93 21.91
CA LYS A 281 -13.53 21.94 22.28
C LYS A 281 -14.20 21.62 23.62
N GLU A 282 -14.58 20.36 23.84
CA GLU A 282 -15.18 19.92 25.10
C GLU A 282 -14.21 20.12 26.29
N GLU A 283 -12.92 19.83 26.10
CA GLU A 283 -11.90 20.04 27.13
C GLU A 283 -11.64 21.53 27.40
N GLU A 284 -11.60 22.36 26.36
CA GLU A 284 -11.50 23.83 26.51
C GLU A 284 -12.72 24.39 27.26
N GLU A 285 -13.92 23.88 27.01
CA GLU A 285 -15.14 24.30 27.72
C GLU A 285 -15.09 23.89 29.19
N LYS A 286 -14.64 22.67 29.50
CA LYS A 286 -14.42 22.20 30.88
C LYS A 286 -13.39 23.06 31.61
N GLU A 287 -12.28 23.41 30.96
CA GLU A 287 -11.27 24.29 31.56
C GLU A 287 -11.80 25.71 31.80
N ARG A 288 -12.58 26.27 30.86
CA ARG A 288 -13.25 27.56 31.07
C ARG A 288 -14.21 27.50 32.27
N ALA A 289 -15.01 26.45 32.38
CA ALA A 289 -15.91 26.26 33.51
C ALA A 289 -15.16 26.14 34.85
N ARG A 290 -14.06 25.38 34.91
CA ARG A 290 -13.19 25.30 36.09
C ARG A 290 -12.59 26.65 36.47
N LEU A 291 -12.14 27.43 35.48
CA LEU A 291 -11.58 28.76 35.70
C LEU A 291 -12.64 29.74 36.20
N GLU A 292 -13.85 29.69 35.64
CA GLU A 292 -14.97 30.51 36.07
C GLU A 292 -15.40 30.18 37.50
N GLU A 293 -15.49 28.89 37.86
CA GLU A 293 -15.77 28.45 39.23
C GLU A 293 -14.70 28.95 40.20
N ARG A 294 -13.41 28.81 39.85
CA ARG A 294 -12.29 29.32 40.65
C ARG A 294 -12.39 30.84 40.85
N ASN A 295 -12.68 31.58 39.78
CA ASN A 295 -12.84 33.03 39.84
C ASN A 295 -14.05 33.45 40.68
N ALA A 296 -15.15 32.70 40.61
CA ALA A 296 -16.32 32.94 41.46
C ALA A 296 -15.99 32.75 42.95
N ARG A 297 -15.23 31.69 43.30
CA ARG A 297 -14.74 31.48 44.67
C ARG A 297 -13.86 32.62 45.16
N LEU A 298 -12.92 33.08 44.33
CA LEU A 298 -12.07 34.23 44.67
C LEU A 298 -12.90 35.51 44.88
N ARG A 299 -13.91 35.78 44.04
CA ARG A 299 -14.80 36.93 44.23
C ARG A 299 -15.60 36.85 45.54
N GLU A 300 -16.06 35.66 45.91
CA GLU A 300 -16.73 35.44 47.19
C GLU A 300 -15.78 35.62 48.38
N GLU A 301 -14.53 35.16 48.27
CA GLU A 301 -13.49 35.41 49.28
C GLU A 301 -13.17 36.90 49.40
N GLU A 302 -12.93 37.60 48.29
CA GLU A 302 -12.70 39.05 48.28
C GLU A 302 -13.88 39.84 48.87
N LYS A 303 -15.11 39.40 48.60
CA LYS A 303 -16.32 40.01 49.16
C LYS A 303 -16.40 39.81 50.67
N LYS A 304 -16.07 38.61 51.17
CA LYS A 304 -15.99 38.32 52.61
C LYS A 304 -14.88 39.12 53.28
N GLU A 305 -13.73 39.25 52.62
CA GLU A 305 -12.60 40.05 53.11
C GLU A 305 -12.98 41.53 53.17
N ARG A 306 -13.63 42.07 52.13
CA ARG A 306 -14.14 43.44 52.12
C ARG A 306 -15.17 43.68 53.23
N SER A 307 -16.11 42.75 53.46
CA SER A 307 -17.08 42.92 54.55
C SER A 307 -16.40 42.88 55.92
N ARG A 308 -15.39 42.02 56.12
CA ARG A 308 -14.59 42.00 57.36
C ARG A 308 -13.85 43.31 57.58
N LEU A 309 -13.16 43.81 56.56
CA LEU A 309 -12.45 45.10 56.64
C LEU A 309 -13.42 46.27 56.88
N GLU A 310 -14.63 46.22 56.31
CA GLU A 310 -15.66 47.24 56.56
C GLU A 310 -16.19 47.17 58.01
N GLU A 311 -16.41 45.97 58.55
CA GLU A 311 -16.76 45.78 59.96
C GLU A 311 -15.65 46.28 60.89
N GLU A 312 -14.40 45.93 60.63
CA GLU A 312 -13.24 46.42 61.39
C GLU A 312 -13.13 47.94 61.34
N ARG A 313 -13.37 48.54 60.17
CA ARG A 313 -13.39 50.00 60.01
C ARG A 313 -14.53 50.64 60.79
N LYS A 314 -15.74 50.07 60.77
CA LYS A 314 -16.87 50.57 61.58
C LYS A 314 -16.56 50.51 63.06
N VAL A 315 -15.97 49.41 63.53
CA VAL A 315 -15.52 49.28 64.93
C VAL A 315 -14.45 50.32 65.28
N ALA A 316 -13.50 50.58 64.37
CA ALA A 316 -12.48 51.60 64.56
C ALA A 316 -13.06 53.03 64.58
N GLU A 317 -14.02 53.34 63.70
CA GLU A 317 -14.74 54.62 63.66
C GLU A 317 -15.62 54.81 64.90
N GLU A 318 -16.29 53.78 65.39
CA GLU A 318 -17.06 53.83 66.63
C GLU A 318 -16.15 54.07 67.84
N LYS A 319 -15.00 53.38 67.88
CA LYS A 319 -14.00 53.55 68.93
C LYS A 319 -13.40 54.96 68.91
N SER A 320 -13.10 55.52 67.74
CA SER A 320 -12.58 56.89 67.62
C SER A 320 -13.63 57.93 67.99
N ALA A 321 -14.89 57.75 67.57
CA ALA A 321 -16.00 58.61 67.97
C ALA A 321 -16.24 58.59 69.48
N ARG A 322 -16.10 57.43 70.13
CA ARG A 322 -16.20 57.31 71.59
C ARG A 322 -15.07 58.07 72.30
N LEU A 323 -13.83 57.91 71.82
CA LEU A 323 -12.68 58.68 72.33
C LEU A 323 -12.88 60.19 72.17
N GLU A 324 -13.44 60.62 71.04
CA GLU A 324 -13.71 62.04 70.79
C GLU A 324 -14.81 62.59 71.70
N LYS A 325 -15.87 61.82 71.94
CA LYS A 325 -16.91 62.18 72.94
C LYS A 325 -16.35 62.28 74.35
N GLU A 326 -15.47 61.36 74.74
CA GLU A 326 -14.78 61.42 76.04
C GLU A 326 -13.91 62.68 76.16
N LYS A 327 -13.18 63.05 75.10
CA LYS A 327 -12.42 64.31 75.06
C LYS A 327 -13.32 65.54 75.16
N GLN A 328 -14.40 65.59 74.38
CA GLN A 328 -15.35 66.70 74.43
C GLN A 328 -16.02 66.85 75.80
N ALA A 329 -16.37 65.74 76.43
CA ALA A 329 -16.90 65.74 77.79
C ALA A 329 -15.86 66.26 78.80
N ALA A 330 -14.59 65.87 78.66
CA ALA A 330 -13.50 66.37 79.49
C ALA A 330 -13.26 67.88 79.29
N GLU A 331 -13.29 68.38 78.05
CA GLU A 331 -13.18 69.82 77.76
C GLU A 331 -14.39 70.60 78.27
N GLU A 332 -15.60 70.03 78.22
CA GLU A 332 -16.80 70.67 78.75
C GLU A 332 -16.77 70.75 80.28
N GLU A 333 -16.30 69.69 80.96
CA GLU A 333 -16.01 69.71 82.39
C GLU A 333 -14.96 70.76 82.74
N GLU A 334 -13.87 70.86 81.97
CA GLU A 334 -12.85 71.89 82.17
C GLU A 334 -13.43 73.31 81.97
N ARG A 335 -14.27 73.51 80.95
CA ARG A 335 -14.97 74.79 80.72
C ARG A 335 -15.92 75.12 81.86
N LYS A 336 -16.68 74.14 82.38
CA LYS A 336 -17.56 74.32 83.55
C LYS A 336 -16.75 74.67 84.79
N ALA A 337 -15.61 74.03 85.00
CA ALA A 337 -14.70 74.35 86.10
C ALA A 337 -14.17 75.79 86.00
N LYS A 338 -13.72 76.22 84.81
CA LYS A 338 -13.29 77.62 84.56
C LYS A 338 -14.43 78.62 84.77
N LEU A 339 -15.63 78.30 84.29
CA LEU A 339 -16.82 79.14 84.51
C LEU A 339 -17.18 79.25 86.00
N ALA A 340 -17.10 78.16 86.75
CA ALA A 340 -17.32 78.16 88.19
C ALA A 340 -16.30 79.04 88.92
N GLU A 341 -15.05 79.08 88.45
CA GLU A 341 -14.01 79.95 88.97
C GLU A 341 -14.33 81.44 88.71
N VAL A 342 -14.72 81.78 87.48
CA VAL A 342 -15.15 83.14 87.11
C VAL A 342 -16.37 83.60 87.90
N TRP A 343 -17.35 82.71 88.10
CA TRP A 343 -18.53 83.01 88.94
C TRP A 343 -18.14 83.28 90.39
N LYS A 344 -17.12 82.58 90.91
CA LYS A 344 -16.58 82.81 92.24
C LYS A 344 -15.96 84.21 92.37
N GLU A 345 -15.15 84.61 91.39
CA GLU A 345 -14.53 85.95 91.34
C GLU A 345 -15.58 87.06 91.25
N PHE A 346 -16.62 86.87 90.42
CA PHE A 346 -17.72 87.82 90.29
C PHE A 346 -18.51 87.99 91.60
N LEU A 347 -18.77 86.90 92.33
CA LEU A 347 -19.43 86.96 93.62
C LEU A 347 -18.60 87.71 94.67
N ASP A 348 -17.29 87.47 94.72
CA ASP A 348 -16.36 88.18 95.60
C ASP A 348 -16.29 89.68 95.27
N GLU A 349 -16.32 90.04 93.98
CA GLU A 349 -16.34 91.44 93.54
C GLU A 349 -17.63 92.15 93.95
N LYS A 350 -18.79 91.49 93.78
CA LYS A 350 -20.08 92.05 94.22
C LYS A 350 -20.20 92.19 95.73
N GLN A 351 -19.59 91.29 96.50
CA GLN A 351 -19.49 91.45 97.95
C GLN A 351 -18.64 92.67 98.34
N LYS A 352 -17.50 92.88 97.68
CA LYS A 352 -16.65 94.07 97.90
C LYS A 352 -17.36 95.37 97.54
N GLU A 353 -18.11 95.39 96.44
CA GLU A 353 -18.88 96.56 96.00
C GLU A 353 -19.98 96.93 97.01
N ASN A 354 -20.66 95.92 97.57
CA ASN A 354 -21.69 96.13 98.59
C ASN A 354 -21.10 96.66 99.91
N GLN A 355 -19.95 96.14 100.33
CA GLN A 355 -19.22 96.67 101.50
C GLN A 355 -18.79 98.13 101.30
N LYS A 356 -18.37 98.50 100.07
CA LYS A 356 -17.98 99.87 99.73
C LYS A 356 -19.17 100.84 99.77
N LEU A 357 -20.32 100.43 99.24
CA LEU A 357 -21.57 101.19 99.31
C LEU A 357 -22.07 101.40 100.74
N GLN A 358 -21.90 100.41 101.62
CA GLN A 358 -22.21 100.59 103.05
C GLN A 358 -21.27 101.60 103.72
N GLY A 359 -20.00 101.65 103.32
CA GLY A 359 -19.04 102.67 103.78
C GLY A 359 -19.42 104.09 103.35
N GLU A 360 -19.80 104.28 102.08
CA GLU A 360 -20.21 105.60 101.54
C GLU A 360 -21.52 106.11 102.14
N LEU A 361 -22.46 105.20 102.45
CA LEU A 361 -23.71 105.56 103.11
C LEU A 361 -23.49 106.06 104.56
N ALA A 362 -22.51 105.49 105.27
CA ALA A 362 -22.12 105.90 106.61
C ALA A 362 -21.36 107.25 106.63
N GLU A 363 -20.70 107.61 105.54
CA GLU A 363 -19.99 108.89 105.40
C GLU A 363 -20.95 110.04 105.06
N ARG A 364 -21.97 109.78 104.22
CA ARG A 364 -23.04 110.75 103.89
C ARG A 364 -23.91 111.16 105.07
N THR A 365 -24.13 110.28 106.04
CA THR A 365 -24.85 110.61 107.28
C THR A 365 -24.00 111.53 108.18
N ARG A 366 -22.70 111.28 108.31
CA ARG A 366 -21.78 112.15 109.08
C ARG A 366 -21.68 113.58 108.52
N MET A 367 -21.66 113.73 107.20
CA MET A 367 -21.62 115.04 106.53
C MET A 367 -22.92 115.85 106.71
N ARG A 368 -24.07 115.18 106.86
CA ARG A 368 -25.36 115.83 107.11
C ARG A 368 -25.44 116.42 108.52
N ASP A 369 -24.86 115.73 109.51
CA ASP A 369 -24.87 116.18 110.91
C ASP A 369 -23.85 117.32 111.17
N ALA A 370 -22.76 117.38 110.41
CA ALA A 370 -21.80 118.50 110.46
C ALA A 370 -22.35 119.80 109.85
N LYS A 371 -23.19 119.72 108.80
CA LYS A 371 -23.78 120.88 108.13
C LYS A 371 -24.85 121.57 109.00
N LYS A 372 -25.60 120.81 109.80
CA LYS A 372 -26.59 121.35 110.75
C LYS A 372 -25.98 122.16 111.89
N LYS A 373 -24.73 121.87 112.27
CA LYS A 373 -24.00 122.58 113.34
C LYS A 373 -23.42 123.94 112.93
N MET A 374 -23.23 124.21 111.62
CA MET A 374 -22.66 125.49 111.15
C MET A 374 -23.72 126.57 110.82
N GLU A 375 -24.99 126.21 110.63
CA GLU A 375 -26.05 127.18 110.33
C GLU A 375 -26.73 127.79 111.57
N GLU A 376 -26.46 127.27 112.77
CA GLU A 376 -27.00 127.80 114.05
C GLU A 376 -26.13 128.91 114.69
N GLU A 377 -24.94 129.22 114.17
CA GLU A 377 -23.93 130.07 114.85
C GLU A 377 -23.68 131.47 114.23
N ALA A 378 -24.40 131.86 113.16
CA ALA A 378 -24.15 133.10 112.41
C ALA A 378 -25.24 134.19 112.49
N ALA A 379 -26.06 134.20 113.55
CA ALA A 379 -26.97 135.30 113.82
C ALA A 379 -27.01 135.65 115.32
N ARG A 380 -26.32 136.75 115.70
CA ARG A 380 -26.60 137.76 116.79
C ARG A 380 -25.40 138.15 117.69
N PRO A 381 -25.39 139.35 118.32
CA PRO A 381 -24.43 140.43 118.01
C PRO A 381 -23.64 140.94 119.24
N VAL A 382 -22.77 141.94 119.05
CA VAL A 382 -22.18 142.75 120.14
C VAL A 382 -23.15 143.87 120.55
N SER A 383 -23.65 143.83 121.79
CA SER A 383 -23.88 144.99 122.69
C SER A 383 -24.38 144.45 124.05
N MET A 384 -23.55 144.45 125.10
CA MET A 384 -23.48 145.51 126.11
C MET A 384 -24.83 145.77 126.81
N ALA A 385 -25.04 145.17 127.99
CA ALA A 385 -25.03 145.86 129.30
C ALA A 385 -25.84 145.10 130.37
N VAL A 386 -25.13 144.69 131.45
CA VAL A 386 -25.52 144.92 132.86
C VAL A 386 -26.73 144.09 133.34
N TRP A 387 -26.54 142.87 133.86
CA TRP A 387 -26.35 142.60 135.31
C TRP A 387 -26.41 143.84 136.22
N VAL A 388 -27.39 143.83 137.13
CA VAL A 388 -27.69 144.79 138.22
C VAL A 388 -28.90 145.70 137.91
N VAL A 389 -30.10 145.19 138.19
CA VAL A 389 -31.05 145.62 139.25
C VAL A 389 -32.41 144.94 139.01
N GLU A 390 -32.94 144.27 140.05
CA GLU A 390 -34.35 143.87 140.27
C GLU A 390 -34.98 142.82 139.33
N SER A 391 -35.94 141.97 139.73
CA SER A 391 -36.46 141.46 140.99
C SER A 391 -37.68 140.62 140.59
N LEU A 392 -37.85 139.47 141.25
CA LEU A 392 -39.15 138.94 141.70
C LEU A 392 -40.30 138.69 140.68
N LEU A 393 -40.79 137.44 140.78
CA LEU A 393 -42.14 136.93 140.51
C LEU A 393 -42.45 136.30 139.14
N LYS A 394 -43.01 135.08 139.27
CA LYS A 394 -43.74 134.22 138.32
C LYS A 394 -42.85 133.37 137.40
N GLY A 395 -43.05 132.06 137.28
CA GLY A 395 -44.11 131.22 137.80
C GLY A 395 -44.50 130.16 136.78
N ARG A 396 -44.31 128.90 137.20
CA ARG A 396 -45.13 127.72 136.90
C ARG A 396 -45.23 127.20 135.46
N GLN A 397 -44.81 125.93 135.35
CA GLN A 397 -45.62 124.80 134.89
C GLN A 397 -46.39 124.96 133.58
N SER A 398 -45.81 124.42 132.52
CA SER A 398 -46.32 123.28 131.74
C SER A 398 -45.25 122.88 130.74
#